data_AF-A0A8S0R988-F1
#
_entry.id   AF-A0A8S0R988-F1
#
_cell.length_a   1.000
_cell.length_b   1.000
_cell.length_c   1.000
_cell.angle_alpha   90.00
_cell.angle_beta   90.00
_cell.angle_gamma   90.00
#
_symmetry.space_group_name_H-M   'P 1'
#
loop_
_entity.id
_entity.type
_entity.pdbx_description
1 polymer ?
#
loop_
_entity_poly.entity_id
_entity_poly.type
_entity_poly.pdbx_seq_one_letter_code
_entity_poly.pdbx_strand_id
1 'polypeptide(L)'
;MGIVPLCFKSGEDADTIGLTGHERFTIDLPSNINEIRPGQDVTVQTDTGKSFTCTVRFDTEVELAYFNHGGILPYVIRQLTNQ
;
A
#
# COMPACT_ATOMS: atom_id res chain seq x y z
N MET A 1 12.53 1.34 -1.32
CA MET A 1 11.80 1.13 -2.59
C MET A 1 10.48 1.87 -2.63
N GLY A 2 9.85 2.26 -1.50
CA GLY A 2 8.70 3.19 -1.54
C GLY A 2 7.47 2.66 -2.30
N ILE A 3 7.33 1.34 -2.39
CA ILE A 3 6.18 0.66 -3.00
C ILE A 3 5.18 0.36 -1.89
N VAL A 4 3.90 0.58 -2.15
CA VAL A 4 2.81 0.20 -1.23
C VAL A 4 2.40 -1.25 -1.53
N PRO A 5 2.60 -2.19 -0.59
CA PRO A 5 2.18 -3.57 -0.80
C PRO A 5 0.67 -3.70 -0.56
N LEU A 6 -0.06 -4.13 -1.59
CA LEU A 6 -1.51 -4.40 -1.51
C LEU A 6 -1.76 -5.90 -1.61
N CYS A 7 -2.75 -6.38 -0.86
CA CYS A 7 -3.17 -7.77 -0.86
C CYS A 7 -4.70 -7.85 -1.01
N PHE A 8 -5.18 -8.73 -1.89
CA PHE A 8 -6.59 -9.06 -1.96
C PHE A 8 -7.09 -9.64 -0.63
N LYS A 9 -8.40 -9.57 -0.38
CA LYS A 9 -8.98 -10.25 0.77
C LYS A 9 -8.85 -11.77 0.61
N SER A 10 -8.94 -12.48 1.73
CA SER A 10 -8.87 -13.93 1.73
C SER A 10 -9.96 -14.52 0.85
N GLY A 11 -9.56 -15.32 -0.15
CA GLY A 11 -10.49 -15.93 -1.11
C GLY A 11 -10.82 -15.06 -2.32
N GLU A 12 -10.22 -13.86 -2.42
CA GLU A 12 -10.28 -13.01 -3.61
C GLU A 12 -8.94 -13.04 -4.35
N ASP A 13 -9.03 -12.93 -5.66
CA ASP A 13 -7.92 -12.82 -6.61
C ASP A 13 -8.39 -12.04 -7.85
N ALA A 14 -7.49 -11.88 -8.83
CA ALA A 14 -7.80 -11.15 -10.05
C ALA A 14 -8.95 -11.78 -10.84
N ASP A 15 -9.04 -13.10 -10.92
CA ASP A 15 -10.03 -13.82 -11.72
C ASP A 15 -11.42 -13.76 -11.06
N THR A 16 -11.49 -13.95 -9.75
CA THR A 16 -12.74 -13.95 -8.96
C THR A 16 -13.43 -12.59 -8.96
N ILE A 17 -12.66 -11.49 -9.01
CA ILE A 17 -13.21 -10.13 -9.13
C ILE A 17 -13.20 -9.63 -10.61
N GLY A 18 -12.69 -10.47 -11.51
CA GLY A 18 -12.70 -10.29 -12.96
C GLY A 18 -11.85 -9.13 -13.48
N LEU A 19 -10.67 -8.91 -12.90
CA LEU A 19 -9.69 -7.96 -13.42
C LEU A 19 -9.01 -8.53 -14.66
N THR A 20 -8.85 -7.70 -15.67
CA THR A 20 -8.10 -8.05 -16.88
C THR A 20 -6.67 -7.52 -16.87
N GLY A 21 -6.39 -6.51 -16.03
CA GLY A 21 -5.12 -5.79 -15.97
C GLY A 21 -5.00 -4.65 -16.97
N HIS A 22 -6.04 -4.44 -17.80
CA HIS A 22 -6.12 -3.33 -18.74
C HIS A 22 -6.85 -2.11 -18.17
N GLU A 23 -7.46 -2.27 -16.99
CA GLU A 23 -8.16 -1.20 -16.29
C GLU A 23 -7.18 -0.19 -15.69
N ARG A 24 -7.66 1.06 -15.53
CA ARG A 24 -6.94 2.06 -14.73
C ARG A 24 -7.38 1.95 -13.28
N PHE A 25 -6.44 1.70 -12.38
CA PHE A 25 -6.68 1.58 -10.95
C PHE A 25 -6.47 2.92 -10.24
N THR A 26 -7.44 3.29 -9.40
CA THR A 26 -7.37 4.37 -8.42
C THR A 26 -7.41 3.75 -7.03
N ILE A 27 -6.38 3.99 -6.23
CA ILE A 27 -6.25 3.44 -4.88
C ILE A 27 -6.52 4.59 -3.91
N ASP A 28 -7.58 4.46 -3.11
CA ASP A 28 -7.93 5.46 -2.10
C ASP A 28 -7.06 5.25 -0.85
N LEU A 29 -5.94 5.96 -0.82
CA LEU A 29 -4.97 5.98 0.27
C LEU A 29 -4.94 7.37 0.90
N PRO A 30 -4.81 7.47 2.23
CA PRO A 30 -4.58 8.75 2.90
C PRO A 30 -3.37 9.47 2.32
N SER A 31 -3.49 10.79 2.13
CA SER A 31 -2.39 11.63 1.65
C SER A 31 -1.20 11.67 2.62
N ASN A 32 -1.45 11.38 3.90
CA ASN A 32 -0.44 11.37 4.96
C ASN A 32 -0.17 9.94 5.43
N ILE A 33 1.10 9.53 5.37
CA ILE A 33 1.54 8.19 5.80
C ILE A 33 1.26 7.92 7.29
N ASN A 34 1.21 8.95 8.13
CA ASN A 34 0.92 8.80 9.56
C ASN A 34 -0.54 8.41 9.82
N GLU A 35 -1.42 8.56 8.83
CA GLU A 35 -2.81 8.14 8.90
C GLU A 35 -2.98 6.67 8.46
N ILE A 36 -1.94 6.09 7.83
CA ILE A 36 -1.94 4.70 7.41
C ILE A 36 -1.60 3.81 8.59
N ARG A 37 -2.43 2.79 8.84
CA ARG A 37 -2.20 1.81 9.90
C ARG A 37 -1.73 0.47 9.33
N PRO A 38 -0.90 -0.29 10.07
CA PRO A 38 -0.56 -1.66 9.69
C PRO A 38 -1.82 -2.51 9.45
N GLY A 39 -1.88 -3.20 8.32
CA GLY A 39 -3.04 -4.03 7.94
C GLY A 39 -4.33 -3.26 7.65
N GLN A 40 -4.26 -1.95 7.36
CA GLN A 40 -5.44 -1.16 7.00
C GLN A 40 -6.05 -1.61 5.68
N ASP A 41 -7.38 -1.63 5.61
CA ASP A 41 -8.11 -1.83 4.36
C ASP A 41 -8.26 -0.53 3.58
N VAL A 42 -8.07 -0.61 2.26
CA VAL A 42 -8.23 0.48 1.30
C VAL A 42 -9.15 0.06 0.17
N THR A 43 -9.86 1.03 -0.39
CA THR A 43 -10.72 0.81 -1.55
C THR A 43 -9.90 1.03 -2.82
N VAL A 44 -9.97 0.06 -3.74
CA VAL A 44 -9.42 0.18 -5.08
C VAL A 44 -10.58 0.26 -6.05
N GLN A 45 -10.56 1.28 -6.90
CA GLN A 45 -11.55 1.51 -7.94
C GLN A 45 -10.90 1.39 -9.32
N THR A 46 -11.65 0.86 -10.27
CA THR A 46 -11.27 0.82 -11.68
C THR A 46 -12.08 1.84 -12.47
N ASP A 47 -11.52 2.31 -13.59
CA ASP A 47 -12.24 3.14 -14.57
C ASP A 47 -13.42 2.40 -15.24
N THR A 48 -13.45 1.07 -15.17
CA THR A 48 -14.60 0.25 -15.60
C THR A 48 -15.79 0.29 -14.62
N GLY A 49 -15.64 0.94 -13.46
CA GLY A 49 -16.67 1.05 -12.43
C GLY A 49 -16.66 -0.07 -11.39
N LYS A 50 -15.75 -1.05 -11.49
CA LYS A 50 -15.56 -2.06 -10.43
C LYS A 50 -14.82 -1.46 -9.24
N SER A 51 -15.26 -1.82 -8.03
CA SER A 51 -14.57 -1.50 -6.79
C SER A 51 -14.38 -2.75 -5.94
N PHE A 52 -13.24 -2.83 -5.25
CA PHE A 52 -12.91 -3.92 -4.35
C PHE A 52 -12.01 -3.42 -3.22
N THR A 53 -11.89 -4.22 -2.15
CA THR A 53 -11.10 -3.87 -0.98
C THR A 53 -9.77 -4.62 -1.01
N CYS A 54 -8.68 -3.91 -0.76
CA CYS A 54 -7.37 -4.51 -0.52
C CYS A 54 -6.87 -4.16 0.87
N THR A 55 -6.09 -5.06 1.46
CA THR A 55 -5.36 -4.78 2.68
C THR A 55 -3.98 -4.24 2.33
N VAL A 56 -3.61 -3.10 2.90
CA VAL A 56 -2.27 -2.55 2.85
C VAL A 56 -1.38 -3.36 3.79
N ARG A 57 -0.44 -4.12 3.22
CA ARG A 57 0.44 -5.04 3.95
C ARG A 57 1.70 -4.37 4.48
N PHE A 58 1.50 -3.26 5.19
CA PHE A 58 2.47 -2.85 6.19
C PHE A 58 2.16 -3.69 7.44
N ASP A 59 3.08 -4.56 7.82
CA ASP A 59 2.87 -5.49 8.93
C ASP A 59 3.34 -4.86 10.26
N THR A 60 4.16 -3.80 10.21
CA THR A 60 4.65 -3.06 11.40
C THR A 60 4.73 -1.55 11.19
N GLU A 61 4.72 -0.77 12.28
CA GLU A 61 4.95 0.69 12.23
C GLU A 61 6.35 1.05 11.69
N VAL A 62 7.32 0.16 11.89
CA VAL A 62 8.70 0.34 11.39
C VAL A 62 8.74 0.33 9.86
N GLU A 63 7.93 -0.53 9.22
CA GLU A 63 7.83 -0.56 7.76
C GLU A 63 7.19 0.72 7.20
N LEU A 64 6.20 1.29 7.88
CA LEU A 64 5.63 2.60 7.55
C LEU A 64 6.70 3.70 7.64
N ALA A 65 7.52 3.67 8.68
CA ALA A 65 8.64 4.60 8.81
C ALA A 65 9.65 4.44 7.66
N TYR A 66 10.00 3.21 7.28
CA TYR A 66 10.87 2.95 6.13
C TYR A 66 10.26 3.46 4.83
N PHE A 67 8.95 3.24 4.61
CA PHE A 67 8.24 3.76 3.45
C PHE A 67 8.31 5.29 3.37
N ASN A 68 8.01 5.98 4.47
CA ASN A 68 8.06 7.44 4.54
C ASN A 68 9.45 8.00 4.21
N HIS A 69 10.51 7.26 4.55
CA HIS A 69 11.89 7.67 4.27
C HIS A 69 12.37 7.27 2.86
N GLY A 70 11.55 6.62 2.03
CA GLY A 70 11.90 6.12 0.70
C GLY A 70 12.56 4.73 0.71
N GLY A 71 12.70 4.12 1.88
CA GLY A 71 13.23 2.78 2.09
C GLY A 71 14.09 2.69 3.35
N ILE A 72 14.47 1.45 3.69
CA ILE A 72 15.28 1.14 4.86
C ILE A 72 16.68 1.78 4.81
N LEU A 73 17.36 1.74 3.67
CA LEU A 73 18.72 2.28 3.56
C LEU A 73 18.76 3.81 3.76
N PRO A 74 17.89 4.61 3.10
CA PRO A 74 17.77 6.04 3.40
C PRO A 74 17.42 6.34 4.86
N TYR A 75 16.56 5.53 5.48
CA TYR A 75 16.20 5.68 6.90
C TYR A 75 17.43 5.51 7.80
N VAL A 76 18.17 4.42 7.63
CA VAL A 76 19.36 4.11 8.43
C VAL A 76 20.47 5.14 8.23
N ILE A 77 20.74 5.57 6.99
CA ILE A 77 21.76 6.59 6.71
C ILE A 77 21.41 7.90 7.42
N ARG A 78 20.16 8.37 7.35
CA ARG A 78 19.73 9.59 8.04
C ARG A 78 19.86 9.48 9.55
N GLN A 79 19.59 8.29 10.11
CA GLN A 79 19.75 8.04 11.54
C GLN A 79 21.22 8.08 11.97
N LEU A 80 22.14 7.61 11.13
CA LEU A 80 23.59 7.64 11.37
C LEU A 80 24.19 9.04 11.20
N THR A 81 23.70 9.84 10.24
CA THR A 81 24.21 11.20 9.99
C THR A 81 23.64 12.25 10.95
N ASN A 82 22.51 11.97 11.60
CA ASN A 82 21.91 12.84 12.63
C ASN A 82 22.36 12.47 14.07
N GLN A 83 23.40 11.64 14.22
CA GLN A 83 24.15 11.46 15.46
C GLN A 83 25.41 12.34 15.44
#